data_AF-A0A0A1H8D6-F1
#
_entry.id   AF-A0A0A1H8D6-F1
#
_cell.length_a   1.000
_cell.length_b   1.000
_cell.length_c   1.000
_cell.angle_alpha   90.00
_cell.angle_beta   90.00
_cell.angle_gamma   90.00
#
_symmetry.space_group_name_H-M   'P 1'
#
loop_
_entity.id
_entity.type
_entity.pdbx_description
1 polymer ?
#
loop_
_entity_poly.entity_id
_entity_poly.type
_entity_poly.pdbx_seq_one_letter_code
_entity_poly.pdbx_strand_id
1 'polypeptide(L)'
;FGHDIEAAWLLVEAAEVLGDNDLINRTRALAVKIADITLAEGMDTDGAIYNEASASEGLTNSGKDWWAQAEALVGFINAYEITGNPKYLVATMRTWGFIRAHLVNNKTGEWYWGTDRAGKVIVQPTLSMWKCPYHN
;
A
#
# COMPACT_ATOMS: atom_id res chain seq x y z
N PHE A 1 -4.64 -6.72 -1.31
CA PHE A 1 -4.52 -5.39 -0.67
C PHE A 1 -3.64 -4.43 -1.45
N GLY A 2 -2.38 -4.77 -1.75
CA GLY A 2 -1.47 -3.87 -2.49
C GLY A 2 -2.07 -3.39 -3.83
N HIS A 3 -2.49 -4.30 -4.70
CA HIS A 3 -3.14 -3.94 -5.96
C HIS A 3 -4.47 -3.19 -5.78
N ASP A 4 -5.22 -3.47 -4.72
CA ASP A 4 -6.50 -2.80 -4.48
C ASP A 4 -6.26 -1.32 -4.21
N ILE A 5 -5.34 -1.01 -3.30
CA ILE A 5 -5.04 0.37 -2.92
C ILE A 5 -4.25 1.11 -4.01
N GLU A 6 -3.42 0.41 -4.79
CA GLU A 6 -2.77 0.94 -6.00
C GLU A 6 -3.79 1.35 -7.06
N ALA A 7 -4.67 0.42 -7.44
CA ALA A 7 -5.72 0.67 -8.42
C ALA A 7 -6.63 1.81 -7.99
N ALA A 8 -6.91 1.93 -6.68
CA ALA A 8 -7.73 3.00 -6.13
C ALA A 8 -7.18 4.39 -6.45
N TRP A 9 -5.91 4.66 -6.16
CA TRP A 9 -5.33 6.00 -6.39
C TRP A 9 -5.07 6.24 -7.89
N LEU A 10 -4.68 5.22 -8.66
CA LEU A 10 -4.53 5.32 -10.11
C LEU A 10 -5.84 5.66 -10.83
N LEU A 11 -6.97 5.11 -10.37
CA LEU A 11 -8.29 5.45 -10.94
C LEU A 11 -8.68 6.91 -10.65
N VAL A 12 -8.25 7.47 -9.52
CA VAL A 12 -8.45 8.90 -9.23
C VAL A 12 -7.63 9.73 -10.21
N GLU A 13 -6.33 9.46 -10.34
CA GLU A 13 -5.45 10.19 -11.27
C GLU A 13 -5.94 10.10 -12.72
N ALA A 14 -6.34 8.91 -13.18
CA ALA A 14 -6.86 8.72 -14.53
C ALA A 14 -8.14 9.54 -14.79
N ALA A 15 -9.05 9.61 -13.81
CA ALA A 15 -10.26 10.42 -13.91
C ALA A 15 -9.94 11.93 -13.92
N GLU A 16 -8.95 12.36 -13.14
CA GLU A 16 -8.48 13.75 -13.12
C GLU A 16 -7.85 14.16 -14.47
N VAL A 17 -7.06 13.27 -15.09
CA VAL A 17 -6.51 13.49 -16.44
C VAL A 17 -7.61 13.60 -17.49
N LEU A 18 -8.67 12.80 -17.37
CA LEU A 18 -9.82 12.86 -18.28
C LEU A 18 -10.65 14.14 -18.11
N GLY A 19 -10.61 14.77 -16.94
CA GLY A 19 -11.34 16.00 -16.62
C GLY A 19 -12.86 15.80 -16.44
N ASP A 20 -13.31 14.56 -16.25
CA ASP A 20 -14.72 14.23 -16.02
C ASP A 20 -15.05 14.29 -14.53
N ASN A 21 -15.75 15.33 -14.11
CA ASN A 21 -16.09 15.57 -12.70
C ASN A 21 -16.94 14.46 -12.08
N ASP A 22 -17.82 13.82 -12.85
CA ASP A 22 -18.65 12.72 -12.32
C ASP A 22 -17.80 11.48 -12.07
N LEU A 23 -16.86 11.18 -12.98
CA LEU A 23 -15.89 10.11 -12.78
C LEU A 23 -14.95 10.40 -11.61
N ILE A 24 -14.42 11.63 -11.50
CA ILE A 24 -13.55 12.05 -10.38
C ILE A 24 -14.26 11.82 -9.05
N ASN A 25 -15.52 12.24 -8.92
CA ASN A 25 -16.26 12.06 -7.67
C ASN A 25 -16.48 10.58 -7.33
N ARG A 26 -16.76 9.74 -8.34
CA ARG A 26 -16.96 8.30 -8.16
C ARG A 26 -15.66 7.58 -7.79
N THR A 27 -14.55 7.89 -8.45
CA THR A 27 -13.26 7.26 -8.17
C THR A 27 -12.71 7.71 -6.82
N ARG A 28 -12.87 8.98 -6.44
CA ARG A 28 -12.52 9.45 -5.09
C ARG A 28 -13.30 8.73 -4.00
N ALA A 29 -14.62 8.58 -4.16
CA ALA A 29 -15.44 7.83 -3.21
C ALA A 29 -15.01 6.35 -3.12
N LEU A 30 -14.66 5.73 -4.25
CA LEU A 30 -14.14 4.37 -4.29
C LEU A 30 -12.77 4.26 -3.61
N ALA A 31 -11.86 5.20 -3.86
CA ALA A 31 -10.52 5.21 -3.27
C ALA A 31 -10.56 5.31 -1.75
N VAL A 32 -11.42 6.19 -1.22
CA VAL A 32 -11.67 6.30 0.22
C VAL A 32 -12.21 4.99 0.81
N LYS A 33 -13.16 4.33 0.11
CA LYS A 33 -13.70 3.04 0.55
C LYS A 33 -12.63 1.94 0.57
N ILE A 34 -11.78 1.87 -0.45
CA ILE A 34 -10.70 0.89 -0.52
C ILE A 34 -9.63 1.15 0.55
N ALA A 35 -9.29 2.41 0.81
CA ALA A 35 -8.39 2.78 1.90
C ALA A 35 -8.98 2.38 3.26
N ASP A 36 -10.29 2.56 3.47
CA ASP A 36 -10.96 2.12 4.69
C ASP A 36 -10.90 0.60 4.89
N ILE A 37 -11.16 -0.18 3.85
CA ILE A 37 -11.08 -1.65 3.89
C ILE A 37 -9.62 -2.09 4.10
N THR A 38 -8.68 -1.49 3.39
CA THR A 38 -7.25 -1.79 3.55
C THR A 38 -6.78 -1.51 4.97
N LEU A 39 -7.23 -0.41 5.58
CA LEU A 39 -6.92 -0.08 6.97
C LEU A 39 -7.57 -1.05 7.97
N ALA A 40 -8.82 -1.45 7.74
CA ALA A 40 -9.58 -2.28 8.67
C ALA A 40 -9.22 -3.78 8.59
N GLU A 41 -8.93 -4.27 7.39
CA GLU A 41 -8.80 -5.71 7.11
C GLU A 41 -7.40 -6.09 6.61
N GLY A 42 -6.70 -5.17 5.96
CA GLY A 42 -5.40 -5.42 5.33
C GLY A 42 -4.18 -5.04 6.17
N MET A 43 -4.32 -4.06 7.07
CA MET A 43 -3.22 -3.56 7.89
C MET A 43 -3.01 -4.43 9.13
N ASP A 44 -1.78 -4.90 9.32
CA ASP A 44 -1.34 -5.60 10.52
C ASP A 44 -0.97 -4.61 11.64
N THR A 45 -0.77 -5.15 12.85
CA THR A 45 -0.46 -4.40 14.06
C THR A 45 0.81 -3.55 13.96
N ASP A 46 1.79 -3.96 13.15
CA ASP A 46 3.04 -3.24 12.91
C ASP A 46 2.95 -2.13 11.85
N GLY A 47 1.79 -1.97 11.20
CA GLY A 47 1.55 -0.92 10.20
C GLY A 47 1.82 -1.35 8.75
N ALA A 48 2.31 -2.56 8.52
CA ALA A 48 2.37 -3.13 7.18
C ALA A 48 0.98 -3.56 6.70
N ILE A 49 0.77 -3.60 5.39
CA ILE A 49 -0.35 -4.31 4.79
C ILE A 49 0.07 -5.73 4.40
N TYR A 50 -0.83 -6.69 4.59
CA TYR A 50 -0.66 -8.03 4.06
C TYR A 50 -0.73 -8.03 2.53
N ASN A 51 -0.18 -9.07 1.89
CA ASN A 51 -0.20 -9.19 0.44
C ASN A 51 -1.62 -9.44 -0.09
N GLU A 52 -2.27 -10.53 0.34
CA GLU A 52 -3.52 -11.00 -0.26
C GLU A 52 -4.50 -11.60 0.75
N ALA A 53 -5.78 -11.36 0.50
CA ALA A 53 -6.90 -12.02 1.15
C ALA A 53 -7.99 -12.33 0.11
N SER A 54 -8.80 -13.33 0.43
CA SER A 54 -9.98 -13.74 -0.33
C SER A 54 -11.24 -13.55 0.53
N ALA A 55 -12.35 -13.18 -0.11
CA ALA A 55 -13.64 -13.06 0.57
C ALA A 55 -14.13 -14.39 1.17
N SER A 56 -13.76 -15.53 0.58
CA SER A 56 -14.19 -16.86 1.06
C SER A 56 -13.25 -17.48 2.08
N GLU A 57 -11.95 -17.14 2.04
CA GLU A 57 -10.90 -17.82 2.82
C GLU A 57 -10.22 -16.89 3.84
N GLY A 58 -10.52 -15.59 3.82
CA GLY A 58 -9.82 -14.60 4.62
C GLY A 58 -8.38 -14.41 4.12
N LEU A 59 -7.44 -14.24 5.04
CA LEU A 59 -6.04 -13.96 4.71
C LEU A 59 -5.35 -15.17 4.05
N THR A 60 -5.05 -15.07 2.76
CA THR A 60 -4.44 -16.14 1.96
C THR A 60 -2.92 -15.99 1.83
N ASN A 61 -2.42 -14.76 1.83
CA ASN A 61 -1.00 -14.46 1.86
C ASN A 61 -0.70 -13.34 2.85
N SER A 62 -0.17 -13.72 4.01
CA SER A 62 0.21 -12.80 5.09
C SER A 62 1.63 -12.24 4.98
N GLY A 63 2.31 -12.43 3.84
CA GLY A 63 3.56 -11.76 3.54
C GLY A 63 3.38 -10.24 3.44
N LYS A 64 4.49 -9.51 3.53
CA LYS A 64 4.52 -8.03 3.54
C LYS A 64 5.55 -7.57 2.52
N ASP A 65 5.15 -7.58 1.25
CA ASP A 65 6.02 -7.28 0.12
C ASP A 65 6.25 -5.77 -0.03
N TRP A 66 7.44 -5.41 -0.50
CA TRP A 66 7.94 -4.05 -0.57
C TRP A 66 7.04 -3.10 -1.36
N TRP A 67 6.62 -3.53 -2.56
CA TRP A 67 5.80 -2.73 -3.47
C TRP A 67 4.44 -2.43 -2.84
N ALA A 68 3.81 -3.42 -2.21
CA ALA A 68 2.51 -3.25 -1.56
C ALA A 68 2.59 -2.20 -0.43
N GLN A 69 3.71 -2.13 0.29
CA GLN A 69 3.90 -1.11 1.33
C GLN A 69 4.07 0.29 0.72
N ALA A 70 4.78 0.41 -0.40
CA ALA A 70 4.92 1.68 -1.10
C ALA A 70 3.57 2.17 -1.64
N GLU A 71 2.79 1.28 -2.26
CA GLU A 71 1.44 1.59 -2.75
C GLU A 71 0.48 1.96 -1.62
N ALA A 72 0.62 1.32 -0.45
CA ALA A 72 -0.16 1.68 0.73
C ALA A 72 0.14 3.12 1.20
N LEU A 73 1.40 3.58 1.14
CA LEU A 73 1.73 4.97 1.46
C LEU A 73 0.99 5.95 0.56
N VAL A 74 1.07 5.74 -0.76
CA VAL A 74 0.44 6.62 -1.77
C VAL A 74 -1.08 6.58 -1.61
N GLY A 75 -1.66 5.40 -1.51
CA GLY A 75 -3.10 5.22 -1.35
C GLY A 75 -3.68 5.86 -0.09
N PHE A 76 -3.00 5.75 1.06
CA PHE A 76 -3.44 6.41 2.28
C PHE A 76 -3.25 7.94 2.21
N ILE A 77 -2.17 8.45 1.59
CA ILE A 77 -2.01 9.89 1.37
C ILE A 77 -3.13 10.41 0.46
N ASN A 78 -3.43 9.72 -0.64
CA ASN A 78 -4.51 10.09 -1.55
C ASN A 78 -5.86 10.15 -0.82
N ALA A 79 -6.18 9.15 0.02
CA ALA A 79 -7.39 9.16 0.84
C ALA A 79 -7.40 10.31 1.86
N TYR A 80 -6.24 10.69 2.43
CA TYR A 80 -6.10 11.86 3.28
C TYR A 80 -6.37 13.16 2.51
N GLU A 81 -5.79 13.33 1.31
CA GLU A 81 -5.99 14.51 0.47
C GLU A 81 -7.46 14.69 0.05
N ILE A 82 -8.16 13.59 -0.24
CA ILE A 82 -9.58 13.62 -0.60
C ILE A 82 -10.47 14.03 0.59
N THR A 83 -10.16 13.53 1.80
CA THR A 83 -11.11 13.59 2.94
C THR A 83 -10.70 14.56 4.05
N GLY A 84 -9.43 14.91 4.15
CA GLY A 84 -8.84 15.58 5.30
C GLY A 84 -8.84 14.75 6.60
N ASN A 85 -9.20 13.45 6.55
CA ASN A 85 -9.35 12.65 7.76
C ASN A 85 -7.98 12.15 8.28
N PRO A 86 -7.57 12.54 9.50
CA PRO A 86 -6.23 12.23 10.02
C PRO A 86 -5.95 10.73 10.20
N LYS A 87 -6.97 9.86 10.23
CA LYS A 87 -6.76 8.40 10.33
C LYS A 87 -5.88 7.86 9.19
N TYR A 88 -6.01 8.42 7.99
CA TYR A 88 -5.23 7.99 6.84
C TYR A 88 -3.78 8.46 6.94
N LEU A 89 -3.55 9.69 7.40
CA LEU A 89 -2.19 10.17 7.67
C LEU A 89 -1.50 9.35 8.76
N VAL A 90 -2.24 8.94 9.81
CA VAL A 90 -1.72 8.01 10.83
C VAL A 90 -1.38 6.66 10.22
N ALA A 91 -2.21 6.12 9.32
CA ALA A 91 -1.94 4.89 8.59
C ALA A 91 -0.67 5.00 7.73
N THR A 92 -0.52 6.08 6.95
CA THR A 92 0.70 6.39 6.19
C THR A 92 1.94 6.37 7.09
N MET A 93 1.90 7.05 8.23
CA MET A 93 3.04 7.11 9.15
C MET A 93 3.39 5.75 9.76
N ARG A 94 2.40 4.90 10.01
CA ARG A 94 2.61 3.52 10.48
C ARG A 94 3.27 2.65 9.41
N THR A 95 2.77 2.71 8.18
CA THR A 95 3.34 1.99 7.03
C THR A 95 4.79 2.46 6.77
N TRP A 96 5.05 3.76 6.83
CA TRP A 96 6.41 4.28 6.71
C TRP A 96 7.32 3.80 7.86
N GLY A 97 6.79 3.76 9.08
CA GLY A 97 7.48 3.19 10.23
C GLY A 97 7.91 1.74 9.99
N PHE A 98 7.01 0.91 9.46
CA PHE A 98 7.31 -0.47 9.09
C PHE A 98 8.40 -0.56 8.01
N ILE A 99 8.25 0.19 6.90
CA ILE A 99 9.21 0.22 5.80
C ILE A 99 10.61 0.55 6.33
N ARG A 100 10.74 1.60 7.13
CA ARG A 100 12.04 2.01 7.68
C ARG A 100 12.64 0.99 8.63
N ALA A 101 11.81 0.32 9.42
CA ALA A 101 12.28 -0.65 10.40
C ALA A 101 12.69 -1.99 9.77
N HIS A 102 12.00 -2.41 8.71
CA HIS A 102 12.12 -3.78 8.18
C HIS A 102 12.62 -3.87 6.74
N LEU A 103 12.27 -2.92 5.88
CA LEU A 103 12.50 -3.04 4.44
C LEU A 103 13.74 -2.28 3.97
N VAL A 104 14.04 -1.11 4.53
CA VAL A 104 15.21 -0.31 4.08
C VAL A 104 16.52 -1.03 4.43
N ASN A 105 17.26 -1.46 3.41
CA ASN A 105 18.61 -1.99 3.56
C ASN A 105 19.62 -0.84 3.57
N ASN A 106 19.99 -0.37 4.76
CA ASN A 106 20.94 0.73 4.94
C ASN A 106 22.35 0.48 4.35
N LYS A 107 22.71 -0.76 4.00
CA LYS A 107 24.00 -1.05 3.36
C LYS A 107 23.98 -0.76 1.86
N THR A 108 22.84 -0.94 1.21
CA THR A 108 22.70 -0.77 -0.25
C THR A 108 21.89 0.47 -0.62
N GLY A 109 21.12 1.03 0.32
CA GLY A 109 20.17 2.13 0.07
C GLY A 109 18.85 1.68 -0.57
N GLU A 110 18.72 0.39 -0.87
CA GLU A 110 17.56 -0.21 -1.55
C GLU A 110 16.68 -0.97 -0.54
N TRP A 111 15.48 -1.39 -0.92
CA TRP A 111 14.58 -2.14 -0.04
C TRP A 111 14.71 -3.65 -0.22
N TYR A 112 14.66 -4.41 0.86
CA TYR A 112 14.47 -5.86 0.79
C TYR A 112 13.16 -6.20 0.05
N TRP A 113 13.04 -7.44 -0.44
CA TRP A 113 11.83 -7.91 -1.14
C TRP A 113 10.56 -7.75 -0.29
N GLY A 114 10.67 -7.99 1.01
CA GLY A 114 9.55 -8.00 1.91
C GLY A 114 9.91 -8.73 3.20
N THR A 115 8.91 -8.97 4.03
CA THR A 115 9.02 -9.84 5.19
C THR A 115 7.98 -10.95 5.16
N ASP A 116 8.22 -12.01 5.92
CA ASP A 116 7.12 -12.85 6.37
C ASP A 116 6.20 -12.09 7.35
N ARG A 117 5.13 -12.75 7.79
CA ARG A 117 4.17 -12.15 8.73
C ARG A 117 4.84 -11.65 10.01
N ALA A 118 5.85 -12.36 10.50
CA ALA A 118 6.56 -12.07 11.74
C ALA A 118 7.59 -10.94 11.61
N GLY A 119 7.72 -10.32 10.43
CA GLY A 119 8.66 -9.24 10.17
C GLY A 119 10.09 -9.72 9.86
N LYS A 120 10.29 -11.03 9.63
CA LYS A 120 11.59 -11.56 9.20
C LYS A 120 11.78 -11.28 7.72
N VAL A 121 12.88 -10.60 7.40
CA VAL A 121 13.25 -10.23 6.04
C VAL A 121 13.39 -11.46 5.13
N ILE A 122 12.80 -11.37 3.96
CA ILE A 122 12.95 -12.34 2.87
C ILE A 122 14.21 -11.98 2.07
N VAL A 123 15.22 -12.85 2.12
CA VAL A 123 16.48 -12.65 1.40
C VAL A 123 16.31 -13.12 -0.05
N GLN A 124 16.07 -12.16 -0.93
CA GLN A 124 16.01 -12.34 -2.38
C GLN A 124 16.85 -11.26 -3.09
N PRO A 125 17.18 -11.43 -4.38
CA PRO A 125 17.84 -10.38 -5.15
C PRO A 125 17.09 -9.04 -5.06
N THR A 126 17.82 -7.96 -4.82
CA THR A 126 17.28 -6.58 -4.75
C THR A 126 16.79 -6.06 -6.11
N LEU A 127 17.20 -6.73 -7.19
CA LEU A 127 16.74 -6.49 -8.55
C LEU A 127 16.38 -7.82 -9.20
N SER A 128 15.23 -7.85 -9.87
CA SER A 128 14.77 -8.99 -10.64
C SER A 128 13.79 -8.53 -11.72
N MET A 129 13.27 -9.46 -12.53
CA MET A 129 12.17 -9.17 -13.46
C MET A 129 10.88 -8.67 -12.77
N TRP A 130 10.75 -8.87 -11.45
CA TRP A 130 9.59 -8.48 -10.64
C TRP A 130 9.96 -7.49 -9.51
N LYS A 131 11.21 -6.99 -9.49
CA LYS A 131 11.65 -5.98 -8.52
C LYS A 131 12.56 -4.96 -9.18
N CYS A 132 12.09 -3.72 -9.22
CA CYS A 132 12.72 -2.58 -9.88
C CYS A 132 12.56 -1.32 -9.01
N PRO A 133 13.24 -0.20 -9.31
CA PRO A 133 13.13 1.03 -8.51
C PRO A 133 11.89 1.88 -8.88
N TYR A 134 10.78 1.24 -9.27
CA TYR A 134 9.58 1.93 -9.75
C TYR A 134 8.61 2.27 -8.62
N HIS A 135 8.30 1.30 -7.76
CA HIS A 135 7.30 1.51 -6.71
C HIS A 135 7.85 2.29 -5.51
N ASN A 136 9.15 2.21 -5.21
CA ASN A 136 9.76 2.80 -4.00
C ASN A 136 10.48 4.13 -4.23
#